data_AF-A0A096ASL2-F1
#
_entry.id   AF-A0A096ASL2-F1
#
_cell.length_a   1.000
_cell.length_b   1.000
_cell.length_c   1.000
_cell.angle_alpha   90.00
_cell.angle_beta   90.00
_cell.angle_gamma   90.00
#
_symmetry.space_group_name_H-M   'P 1'
#
loop_
_entity.id
_entity.type
_entity.pdbx_description
1 polymer ?
#
loop_
_entity_poly.entity_id
_entity_poly.type
_entity_poly.pdbx_seq_one_letter_code
_entity_poly.pdbx_strand_id
1 'polypeptide(L)'
;MENLFETLVEKLRKGIVSFVYRKKDGTERHACGTLYGIGHTIKGNSIHHHSKFTLAYYDVDCKGWRSFLIDNLIEVGELRKGTIAEHHDICLALVIKLKEKMKKDGVTAFAYRKVDGSVRYAHGILSDNIDITGQYFVYYDIDKQEERKFRIDAFIGFGEPSNIEVNKIFTSNEEPQVISGKSYNDFSQLDIKTILAKKGIDIEDTENFMVIDLLPELNKEQLKDLIIKATSRLAEL
;
A
#
# COMPACT_ATOMS: atom_id res chain seq x y z
N MET A 1 12.99 -24.93 17.25
CA MET A 1 11.54 -24.69 17.30
C MET A 1 11.39 -23.20 17.06
N GLU A 2 10.96 -22.79 15.87
CA GLU A 2 10.70 -21.36 15.59
C GLU A 2 9.71 -20.84 16.64
N ASN A 3 10.02 -19.69 17.23
CA ASN A 3 9.14 -19.05 18.19
C ASN A 3 7.91 -18.53 17.45
N LEU A 4 6.72 -19.06 17.77
CA LEU A 4 5.43 -18.69 17.14
C LEU A 4 5.23 -17.17 17.06
N PHE A 5 5.70 -16.45 18.07
CA PHE A 5 5.68 -14.99 18.10
C PHE A 5 6.55 -14.36 17.00
N GLU A 6 7.77 -14.86 16.80
CA GLU A 6 8.66 -14.36 15.75
C GLU A 6 8.06 -14.59 14.36
N THR A 7 7.44 -15.75 14.13
CA THR A 7 6.71 -16.04 12.89
C THR A 7 5.55 -15.05 12.68
N LEU A 8 4.79 -14.73 13.73
CA LEU A 8 3.72 -13.73 13.65
C LEU A 8 4.27 -12.36 13.26
N VAL A 9 5.29 -11.88 13.97
CA VAL A 9 5.89 -10.56 13.74
C VAL A 9 6.48 -10.46 12.33
N GLU A 10 7.16 -11.51 11.86
CA GLU A 10 7.69 -11.58 10.51
C GLU A 10 6.58 -11.49 9.46
N LYS A 11 5.49 -12.25 9.63
CA LYS A 11 4.35 -12.20 8.71
C LYS A 11 3.63 -10.86 8.75
N LEU A 12 3.39 -10.28 9.93
CA LEU A 12 2.70 -9.00 10.10
C LEU A 12 3.46 -7.84 9.44
N ARG A 13 4.79 -7.92 9.40
CA ARG A 13 5.65 -6.96 8.69
C ARG A 13 5.55 -7.07 7.16
N LYS A 14 5.04 -8.18 6.63
CA LYS A 14 4.90 -8.45 5.19
C LYS A 14 3.49 -8.23 4.65
N GLY A 15 2.46 -8.20 5.50
CA GLY A 15 1.08 -8.04 5.04
C GLY A 15 0.05 -8.19 6.16
N ILE A 16 -1.13 -8.73 5.81
CA ILE A 16 -2.23 -8.99 6.74
C ILE A 16 -2.19 -10.47 7.13
N VAL A 17 -2.26 -10.74 8.42
CA VAL A 17 -2.11 -12.09 8.98
C VAL A 17 -3.31 -12.43 9.83
N SER A 18 -3.87 -13.61 9.64
CA SER A 18 -4.82 -14.17 10.60
C SER A 18 -4.09 -14.80 11.78
N PHE A 19 -4.56 -14.57 13.00
CA PHE A 19 -4.00 -15.18 14.20
C PHE A 19 -5.03 -15.25 15.31
N VAL A 20 -4.78 -16.10 16.31
CA VAL A 20 -5.67 -16.33 17.44
C VAL A 20 -4.94 -16.06 18.73
N TYR A 21 -5.57 -15.33 19.65
CA TYR A 21 -5.05 -15.11 20.99
C TYR A 21 -6.13 -15.13 22.06
N ARG A 22 -5.75 -15.50 23.28
CA ARG A 22 -6.64 -15.50 24.44
C ARG A 22 -6.85 -14.10 25.00
N LYS A 23 -8.10 -13.69 25.16
CA LYS A 23 -8.48 -12.46 25.88
C LYS A 23 -8.32 -12.63 27.39
N LYS A 24 -8.40 -11.52 28.11
CA LYS A 24 -8.36 -11.50 29.59
C LYS A 24 -9.50 -12.28 30.24
N ASP A 25 -10.66 -12.37 29.59
CA ASP A 25 -11.84 -13.11 30.07
C ASP A 25 -11.78 -14.62 29.73
N GLY A 26 -10.66 -15.10 29.18
CA GLY A 26 -10.46 -16.50 28.81
C GLY A 26 -11.01 -16.87 27.43
N THR A 27 -11.84 -16.04 26.81
CA THR A 27 -12.34 -16.28 25.45
C THR A 27 -11.26 -16.05 24.39
N GLU A 28 -11.41 -16.68 23.23
CA GLU A 28 -10.46 -16.53 22.11
C GLU A 28 -10.89 -15.41 21.17
N ARG A 29 -9.91 -14.73 20.59
CA ARG A 29 -10.12 -13.78 19.51
C ARG A 29 -9.40 -14.26 18.28
N HIS A 30 -10.16 -14.40 17.19
CA HIS A 30 -9.64 -14.51 15.84
C HIS A 30 -9.49 -13.09 15.28
N ALA A 31 -8.29 -12.73 14.87
CA ALA A 31 -7.97 -11.39 14.39
C ALA A 31 -7.25 -11.45 13.05
N CYS A 32 -7.55 -10.51 12.15
CA CYS A 32 -6.71 -10.19 10.99
C CYS A 32 -5.97 -8.89 11.26
N GLY A 33 -4.65 -8.96 11.39
CA GLY A 33 -3.84 -7.80 11.79
C GLY A 33 -2.69 -7.51 10.84
N THR A 34 -2.08 -6.34 11.01
CA THR A 34 -0.88 -5.96 10.28
C THR A 34 0.07 -5.08 11.10
N LEU A 35 1.36 -5.16 10.80
CA LEU A 35 2.42 -4.22 11.20
C LEU A 35 2.99 -3.46 9.98
N TYR A 36 2.45 -3.72 8.81
CA TYR A 36 2.86 -3.12 7.56
C TYR A 36 2.67 -1.59 7.59
N GLY A 37 3.72 -0.82 7.25
CA GLY A 37 3.70 0.65 7.26
C GLY A 37 3.53 1.30 8.64
N ILE A 38 3.36 0.51 9.69
CA ILE A 38 3.07 1.00 11.05
C ILE A 38 4.04 0.47 12.10
N GLY A 39 4.84 -0.54 11.76
CA GLY A 39 5.68 -1.27 12.71
C GLY A 39 6.68 -0.38 13.47
N HIS A 40 7.16 0.69 12.83
CA HIS A 40 8.05 1.68 13.44
C HIS A 40 7.35 2.64 14.41
N THR A 41 6.03 2.78 14.32
CA THR A 41 5.24 3.59 15.26
C THR A 41 5.02 2.90 16.61
N ILE A 42 5.35 1.61 16.69
CA ILE A 42 5.15 0.77 17.86
C ILE A 42 6.46 0.70 18.65
N LYS A 43 6.50 1.42 19.78
CA LYS A 43 7.63 1.38 20.73
C LYS A 43 7.81 -0.07 21.25
N GLY A 44 9.07 -0.53 21.33
CA GLY A 44 9.42 -1.85 21.90
C GLY A 44 9.60 -2.99 20.88
N ASN A 45 9.60 -2.68 19.58
CA ASN A 45 9.85 -3.66 18.50
C ASN A 45 11.30 -3.68 17.99
N SER A 46 12.22 -2.91 18.60
CA SER A 46 13.65 -3.12 18.36
C SER A 46 14.09 -4.41 19.07
N ILE A 47 14.97 -5.18 18.43
CA ILE A 47 15.52 -6.45 18.96
C ILE A 47 16.10 -6.27 20.38
N HIS A 48 16.52 -5.04 20.71
CA HIS A 48 17.11 -4.66 21.99
C HIS A 48 16.11 -4.20 23.07
N HIS A 49 14.86 -3.93 22.72
CA HIS A 49 13.79 -3.51 23.63
C HIS A 49 12.56 -4.41 23.55
N HIS A 50 12.78 -5.73 23.54
CA HIS A 50 11.75 -6.71 23.86
C HIS A 50 11.23 -6.47 25.29
N SER A 51 10.41 -5.45 25.53
CA SER A 51 9.54 -5.43 26.71
C SER A 51 8.51 -6.53 26.47
N LYS A 52 8.90 -7.74 26.91
CA LYS A 52 8.41 -9.10 26.68
C LYS A 52 6.91 -9.38 26.85
N PHE A 53 6.03 -8.39 26.87
CA PHE A 53 4.67 -8.59 27.35
C PHE A 53 3.59 -8.42 26.30
N THR A 54 3.59 -7.38 25.47
CA THR A 54 2.46 -7.10 24.56
C THR A 54 2.87 -6.83 23.12
N LEU A 55 2.14 -7.41 22.17
CA LEU A 55 2.20 -7.05 20.75
C LEU A 55 1.05 -6.10 20.41
N ALA A 56 1.37 -4.91 19.90
CA ALA A 56 0.40 -4.00 19.31
C ALA A 56 0.32 -4.20 17.79
N TYR A 57 -0.86 -4.03 17.20
CA TYR A 57 -1.11 -4.19 15.77
C TYR A 57 -2.32 -3.35 15.34
N TYR A 58 -2.47 -3.15 14.03
CA TYR A 58 -3.72 -2.64 13.46
C TYR A 58 -4.61 -3.82 13.07
N ASP A 59 -5.77 -3.94 13.69
CA ASP A 59 -6.81 -4.92 13.40
C ASP A 59 -7.62 -4.42 12.20
N VAL A 60 -7.50 -5.14 11.08
CA VAL A 60 -8.12 -4.79 9.80
C VAL A 60 -9.63 -4.99 9.86
N ASP A 61 -10.09 -6.05 10.52
CA ASP A 61 -11.52 -6.38 10.62
C ASP A 61 -12.27 -5.33 11.47
N CYS A 62 -11.63 -4.86 12.54
CA CYS A 62 -12.19 -3.84 13.42
C CYS A 62 -11.78 -2.40 13.04
N LYS A 63 -10.97 -2.23 11.99
CA LYS A 63 -10.39 -0.96 11.53
C LYS A 63 -9.76 -0.13 12.66
N GLY A 64 -9.01 -0.78 13.56
CA GLY A 64 -8.56 -0.14 14.80
C GLY A 64 -7.30 -0.73 15.41
N TRP A 65 -6.62 0.09 16.21
CA TRP A 65 -5.43 -0.31 16.95
C TRP A 65 -5.78 -1.24 18.11
N ARG A 66 -5.05 -2.35 18.23
CA ARG A 66 -5.21 -3.32 19.32
C ARG A 66 -3.87 -3.76 19.87
N SER A 67 -3.90 -4.40 21.03
CA SER A 67 -2.76 -5.12 21.58
C SER A 67 -3.20 -6.35 22.37
N PHE A 68 -2.30 -7.31 22.50
CA PHE A 68 -2.49 -8.51 23.31
C PHE A 68 -1.19 -8.96 23.97
N LEU A 69 -1.28 -9.78 25.02
CA LEU A 69 -0.11 -10.34 25.68
C LEU A 69 0.53 -11.43 24.80
N ILE A 70 1.84 -11.43 24.61
CA ILE A 70 2.53 -12.38 23.72
C ILE A 70 2.28 -13.83 24.16
N ASP A 71 2.31 -14.08 25.47
CA ASP A 71 2.02 -15.40 26.06
C ASP A 71 0.58 -15.89 25.81
N ASN A 72 -0.32 -14.99 25.39
CA ASN A 72 -1.68 -15.35 25.02
C ASN A 72 -1.80 -15.73 23.54
N LEU A 73 -0.72 -15.72 22.75
CA LEU A 73 -0.74 -16.18 21.36
C LEU A 73 -1.02 -17.68 21.31
N ILE A 74 -2.05 -18.07 20.56
CA ILE A 74 -2.48 -19.47 20.41
C ILE A 74 -2.06 -19.99 19.05
N GLU A 75 -2.31 -19.23 17.99
CA GLU A 75 -2.14 -19.68 16.61
C GLU A 75 -1.74 -18.53 15.68
N VAL A 76 -0.94 -18.85 14.67
CA VAL A 76 -0.59 -17.95 13.57
C VAL A 76 -1.01 -18.59 12.25
N GLY A 77 -1.98 -17.98 11.60
CA GLY A 77 -2.56 -18.43 10.35
C GLY A 77 -1.86 -17.86 9.11
N GLU A 78 -2.66 -17.65 8.07
CA GLU A 78 -2.18 -17.29 6.73
C GLU A 78 -1.78 -15.83 6.63
N LEU A 79 -0.72 -15.59 5.85
CA LEU A 79 -0.33 -14.27 5.39
C LEU A 79 -1.00 -14.01 4.04
N ARG A 80 -1.74 -12.92 3.93
CA ARG A 80 -2.28 -12.43 2.66
C ARG A 80 -1.85 -10.99 2.38
N LYS A 81 -1.89 -10.63 1.10
CA LYS A 81 -1.82 -9.22 0.69
C LYS A 81 -3.13 -8.53 1.04
N GLY A 82 -3.06 -7.25 1.39
CA GLY A 82 -4.25 -6.43 1.57
C GLY A 82 -4.78 -5.89 0.25
N THR A 83 -6.05 -5.51 0.27
CA THR A 83 -6.72 -4.82 -0.84
C THR A 83 -6.33 -3.33 -0.86
N ILE A 84 -6.66 -2.64 -1.96
CA ILE A 84 -6.47 -1.19 -2.08
C ILE A 84 -7.24 -0.44 -0.99
N ALA A 85 -8.46 -0.88 -0.68
CA ALA A 85 -9.30 -0.28 0.36
C ALA A 85 -8.70 -0.47 1.76
N GLU A 86 -8.22 -1.68 2.08
CA GLU A 86 -7.54 -1.95 3.36
C GLU A 86 -6.26 -1.11 3.51
N HIS A 87 -5.48 -0.96 2.43
CA HIS A 87 -4.30 -0.09 2.42
C HIS A 87 -4.66 1.36 2.72
N HIS A 88 -5.71 1.89 2.07
CA HIS A 88 -6.21 3.23 2.33
C HIS A 88 -6.62 3.42 3.80
N ASP A 89 -7.39 2.47 4.36
CA ASP A 89 -7.83 2.51 5.75
C ASP A 89 -6.65 2.51 6.74
N ILE A 90 -5.62 1.70 6.48
CA ILE A 90 -4.38 1.66 7.27
C ILE A 90 -3.64 3.00 7.21
N CYS A 91 -3.45 3.55 6.01
CA CYS A 91 -2.80 4.84 5.81
C CYS A 91 -3.59 5.99 6.46
N LEU A 92 -4.92 5.95 6.41
CA LEU A 92 -5.77 6.93 7.07
C LEU A 92 -5.62 6.85 8.59
N ALA A 93 -5.61 5.64 9.17
CA ALA A 93 -5.38 5.44 10.60
C ALA A 93 -4.00 5.95 11.05
N LEU A 94 -2.97 5.78 10.21
CA LEU A 94 -1.65 6.35 10.41
C LEU A 94 -1.66 7.89 10.38
N VAL A 95 -2.36 8.49 9.43
CA VAL A 95 -2.49 9.96 9.35
C VAL A 95 -3.19 10.51 10.60
N ILE A 96 -4.20 9.82 11.13
CA ILE A 96 -4.84 10.19 12.40
C ILE A 96 -3.81 10.20 13.54
N LYS A 97 -2.96 9.17 13.63
CA LYS A 97 -1.87 9.10 14.61
C LYS A 97 -0.84 10.21 14.44
N LEU A 98 -0.50 10.54 13.19
CA LEU A 98 0.38 11.68 12.88
C LEU A 98 -0.24 12.99 13.39
N LYS A 99 -1.53 13.22 13.13
CA LYS A 99 -2.25 14.40 13.61
C LYS A 99 -2.23 14.49 15.14
N GLU A 100 -2.52 13.38 15.83
CA GLU A 100 -2.44 13.31 17.30
C GLU A 100 -1.05 13.68 17.81
N LYS A 101 0.01 13.17 17.16
CA LYS A 101 1.39 13.47 17.50
C LYS A 101 1.75 14.94 17.25
N MET A 102 1.38 15.50 16.10
CA MET A 102 1.63 16.92 15.79
C MET A 102 0.90 17.85 16.76
N LYS A 103 -0.33 17.51 17.21
CA LYS A 103 -1.04 18.29 18.24
C LYS A 103 -0.31 18.28 19.57
N LYS A 104 0.29 17.14 19.92
CA LYS A 104 0.95 16.94 21.21
C LYS A 104 2.36 17.52 21.26
N ASP A 105 3.14 17.22 20.23
CA ASP A 105 4.58 17.45 20.20
C ASP A 105 4.97 18.63 19.29
N GLY A 106 4.03 19.16 18.49
CA GLY A 106 4.28 20.21 17.51
C GLY A 106 4.97 19.65 16.26
N VAL A 107 6.19 20.11 16.00
CA VAL A 107 6.98 19.68 14.84
C VAL A 107 7.22 18.17 14.90
N THR A 108 6.79 17.46 13.86
CA THR A 108 6.89 16.00 13.78
C THR A 108 7.57 15.59 12.49
N ALA A 109 8.60 14.75 12.59
CA ALA A 109 9.24 14.11 11.45
C ALA A 109 8.36 12.99 10.87
N PHE A 110 8.29 12.88 9.55
CA PHE A 110 7.59 11.80 8.86
C PHE A 110 8.07 11.60 7.42
N ALA A 111 7.61 10.52 6.80
CA ALA A 111 7.96 10.19 5.42
C ALA A 111 6.76 9.73 4.59
N TYR A 112 6.82 10.04 3.30
CA TYR A 112 5.85 9.61 2.30
C TYR A 112 6.50 9.44 0.92
N ARG A 113 5.87 8.64 0.06
CA ARG A 113 6.35 8.41 -1.31
C ARG A 113 5.85 9.52 -2.23
N LYS A 114 6.76 10.09 -3.02
CA LYS A 114 6.41 11.04 -4.10
C LYS A 114 5.86 10.30 -5.32
N VAL A 115 5.26 11.06 -6.23
CA VAL A 115 4.75 10.54 -7.52
C VAL A 115 5.86 9.92 -8.36
N ASP A 116 7.10 10.44 -8.27
CA ASP A 116 8.28 9.89 -8.93
C ASP A 116 8.85 8.62 -8.27
N GLY A 117 8.16 8.08 -7.26
CA GLY A 117 8.56 6.87 -6.54
C GLY A 117 9.60 7.10 -5.45
N SER A 118 10.30 8.25 -5.41
CA SER A 118 11.29 8.53 -4.38
C SER A 118 10.64 8.96 -3.06
N VAL A 119 11.34 8.73 -1.94
CA VAL A 119 10.82 9.03 -0.60
C VAL A 119 11.16 10.45 -0.21
N ARG A 120 10.17 11.18 0.32
CA ARG A 120 10.39 12.42 1.03
C ARG A 120 10.39 12.18 2.53
N TYR A 121 11.38 12.73 3.21
CA TYR A 121 11.37 12.95 4.65
C TYR A 121 11.08 14.43 4.90
N ALA A 122 10.19 14.73 5.85
CA ALA A 122 9.77 16.08 6.15
C ALA A 122 9.58 16.26 7.65
N HIS A 123 9.88 17.46 8.14
CA HIS A 123 9.41 17.96 9.43
C HIS A 123 8.20 18.85 9.19
N GLY A 124 7.06 18.49 9.76
CA GLY A 124 5.84 19.25 9.57
C GLY A 124 5.05 19.51 10.84
N ILE A 125 4.16 20.48 10.73
CA ILE A 125 3.10 20.78 11.70
C ILE A 125 1.75 20.70 11.01
N LEU A 126 0.67 20.68 11.81
CA LEU A 126 -0.68 20.78 11.26
C LEU A 126 -0.82 22.08 10.47
N SER A 127 -1.33 21.95 9.25
CA SER A 127 -1.83 23.11 8.50
C SER A 127 -3.26 23.44 8.96
N ASP A 128 -3.63 24.71 8.84
CA ASP A 128 -5.00 25.20 9.01
C ASP A 128 -5.92 24.72 7.88
N ASN A 129 -5.35 24.40 6.71
CA ASN A 129 -6.08 23.86 5.57
C ASN A 129 -6.36 22.37 5.75
N ILE A 130 -7.60 21.98 5.46
CA ILE A 130 -8.05 20.59 5.53
C ILE A 130 -8.53 20.17 4.15
N ASP A 131 -8.04 19.02 3.68
CA ASP A 131 -8.61 18.36 2.50
C ASP A 131 -9.95 17.71 2.84
N ILE A 132 -11.03 18.29 2.32
CA ILE A 132 -12.39 17.78 2.51
C ILE A 132 -12.66 16.48 1.73
N THR A 133 -11.81 16.15 0.75
CA THR A 133 -11.96 14.91 -0.03
C THR A 133 -11.46 13.68 0.73
N GLY A 134 -10.68 13.88 1.79
CA GLY A 134 -10.07 12.80 2.57
C GLY A 134 -9.00 12.02 1.81
N GLN A 135 -8.53 12.52 0.67
CA GLN A 135 -7.56 11.84 -0.19
C GLN A 135 -6.13 12.31 0.07
N TYR A 136 -5.97 13.50 0.64
CA TYR A 136 -4.68 14.13 0.90
C TYR A 136 -4.53 14.51 2.37
N PHE A 137 -3.30 14.43 2.85
CA PHE A 137 -2.90 15.08 4.08
C PHE A 137 -2.18 16.39 3.74
N VAL A 138 -2.65 17.49 4.31
CA VAL A 138 -2.08 18.83 4.15
C VAL A 138 -1.32 19.19 5.42
N TYR A 139 -0.12 19.75 5.26
CA TYR A 139 0.76 20.10 6.37
C TYR A 139 1.64 21.29 6.00
N TYR A 140 2.12 22.02 7.00
CA TYR A 140 3.15 23.04 6.80
C TYR A 140 4.53 22.41 6.98
N ASP A 141 5.34 22.43 5.93
CA ASP A 141 6.68 21.86 5.87
C ASP A 141 7.69 22.88 6.44
N ILE A 142 8.28 22.56 7.58
CA ILE A 142 9.22 23.45 8.29
C ILE A 142 10.54 23.55 7.54
N ASP A 143 10.97 22.47 6.89
CA ASP A 143 12.25 22.43 6.15
C ASP A 143 12.16 23.28 4.87
N LYS A 144 10.97 23.40 4.29
CA LYS A 144 10.71 24.17 3.06
C LYS A 144 9.98 25.49 3.28
N GLN A 145 9.52 25.75 4.49
CA GLN A 145 8.76 26.94 4.88
C GLN A 145 7.53 27.19 3.99
N GLU A 146 6.83 26.12 3.60
CA GLU A 146 5.65 26.22 2.75
C GLU A 146 4.62 25.12 3.09
N GLU A 147 3.37 25.36 2.68
CA GLU A 147 2.35 24.33 2.75
C GLU A 147 2.57 23.27 1.66
N ARG A 148 2.44 22.01 2.04
CA ARG A 148 2.53 20.87 1.14
C ARG A 148 1.40 19.89 1.42
N LYS A 149 1.17 19.01 0.45
CA LYS A 149 0.24 17.88 0.60
C LYS A 149 0.80 16.61 0.00
N PHE A 150 0.33 15.48 0.51
CA PHE A 150 0.61 14.16 -0.07
C PHE A 150 -0.65 13.29 -0.03
N ARG A 151 -0.75 12.33 -0.96
CA ARG A 151 -1.85 11.36 -0.98
C ARG A 151 -1.77 10.47 0.25
N ILE A 152 -2.87 10.27 0.96
CA ILE A 152 -2.89 9.43 2.17
C ILE A 152 -2.29 8.04 1.89
N ASP A 153 -2.62 7.44 0.76
CA ASP A 153 -2.09 6.12 0.34
C ASP A 153 -0.56 6.08 0.17
N ALA A 154 0.09 7.23 0.02
CA ALA A 154 1.53 7.34 -0.12
C ALA A 154 2.24 7.48 1.24
N PHE A 155 1.50 7.50 2.35
CA PHE A 155 2.08 7.65 3.67
C PHE A 155 2.90 6.42 4.07
N ILE A 156 4.14 6.64 4.47
CA ILE A 156 5.04 5.57 4.94
C ILE A 156 5.01 5.52 6.47
N GLY A 157 4.90 6.69 7.11
CA GLY A 157 4.69 6.82 8.55
C GLY A 157 5.55 7.93 9.16
N PHE A 158 5.61 7.99 10.49
CA PHE A 158 6.22 9.11 11.21
C PHE A 158 7.31 8.71 12.21
N GLY A 159 8.24 9.61 12.46
CA GLY A 159 9.48 9.42 13.22
C GLY A 159 10.71 9.92 12.45
N GLU A 160 11.84 9.99 13.12
CA GLU A 160 13.12 10.29 12.45
C GLU A 160 13.45 9.26 11.36
N PRO A 161 14.18 9.62 10.30
CA PRO A 161 14.51 8.71 9.19
C PRO A 161 15.13 7.37 9.64
N SER A 162 15.96 7.40 10.69
CA SER A 162 16.57 6.19 11.29
C SER A 162 15.55 5.20 11.87
N ASN A 163 14.34 5.68 12.18
CA ASN A 163 13.27 4.88 12.74
C ASN A 163 12.26 4.41 11.68
N ILE A 164 12.26 4.97 10.46
CA ILE A 164 11.27 4.65 9.43
C ILE A 164 11.77 3.48 8.56
N GLU A 165 11.09 2.33 8.63
CA GLU A 165 11.37 1.17 7.77
C GLU A 165 10.84 1.41 6.34
N VAL A 166 11.66 2.02 5.48
CA VAL A 166 11.29 2.30 4.08
C VAL A 166 11.17 1.04 3.20
N ASN A 167 11.86 -0.04 3.58
CA ASN A 167 12.07 -1.21 2.72
C ASN A 167 10.94 -2.25 2.73
N LYS A 168 9.81 -2.01 3.41
CA LYS A 168 8.67 -2.93 3.42
C LYS A 168 7.40 -2.21 3.03
N ILE A 169 7.32 -1.80 1.77
CA ILE A 169 6.14 -1.13 1.19
C ILE A 169 5.44 -2.09 0.21
N PHE A 170 4.10 -2.09 0.28
CA PHE A 170 3.10 -2.76 -0.52
C PHE A 170 3.58 -2.75 -1.97
N THR A 171 4.00 -3.90 -2.46
CA THR A 171 3.64 -4.26 -3.82
C THR A 171 2.22 -4.80 -3.73
N SER A 172 1.23 -3.89 -3.80
CA SER A 172 0.03 -4.26 -4.54
C SER A 172 0.54 -4.82 -5.86
N ASN A 173 0.01 -5.95 -6.31
CA ASN A 173 0.32 -6.43 -7.67
C ASN A 173 -0.37 -5.52 -8.71
N GLU A 174 -0.23 -4.21 -8.58
CA GLU A 174 -0.40 -3.25 -9.67
C GLU A 174 0.83 -2.34 -9.73
N GLU A 175 2.05 -2.90 -9.71
CA GLU A 175 3.20 -2.34 -10.43
C GLU A 175 4.03 -3.47 -11.06
N PRO A 176 4.56 -3.25 -12.28
CA PRO A 176 4.91 -4.29 -13.23
C PRO A 176 6.05 -5.15 -12.71
N GLN A 177 5.81 -6.45 -12.61
CA GLN A 177 6.92 -7.39 -12.57
C GLN A 177 7.68 -7.26 -13.89
N VAL A 178 8.94 -6.83 -13.79
CA VAL A 178 9.96 -7.18 -14.78
C VAL A 178 10.17 -8.67 -14.65
N ILE A 179 9.28 -9.44 -15.26
CA ILE A 179 9.50 -10.86 -15.52
C ILE A 179 10.45 -10.88 -16.71
N SER A 180 11.64 -11.43 -16.51
CA SER A 180 12.61 -11.74 -17.56
C SER A 180 12.12 -12.90 -18.42
N GLY A 181 10.96 -12.69 -19.05
CA GLY A 181 10.19 -13.59 -19.87
C GLY A 181 8.80 -12.98 -20.02
N LYS A 182 8.64 -12.02 -20.94
CA LYS A 182 7.35 -11.34 -21.16
C LYS A 182 6.33 -12.35 -21.70
N SER A 183 5.58 -13.00 -20.82
CA SER A 183 4.33 -13.66 -21.19
C SER A 183 3.26 -12.60 -21.30
N TYR A 184 3.02 -12.14 -22.52
CA TYR A 184 1.89 -11.26 -22.80
C TYR A 184 0.60 -12.08 -22.79
N ASN A 185 -0.53 -11.43 -22.52
CA ASN A 185 -1.83 -12.04 -22.78
C ASN A 185 -1.92 -12.53 -24.24
N ASP A 186 -2.55 -13.69 -24.45
CA ASP A 186 -2.77 -14.22 -25.79
C ASP A 186 -3.88 -13.41 -26.47
N PHE A 187 -3.54 -12.73 -27.56
CA PHE A 187 -4.46 -11.95 -28.37
C PHE A 187 -4.91 -12.71 -29.63
N SER A 188 -4.59 -14.00 -29.74
CA SER A 188 -4.97 -14.85 -30.88
C SER A 188 -6.49 -14.87 -31.14
N GLN A 189 -7.29 -14.66 -30.09
CA GLN A 189 -8.75 -14.60 -30.17
C GLN A 189 -9.30 -13.22 -30.56
N LEU A 190 -8.47 -12.17 -30.58
CA LEU A 190 -8.90 -10.83 -30.94
C LEU A 190 -8.89 -10.68 -32.47
N ASP A 191 -10.02 -11.01 -33.09
CA ASP A 191 -10.18 -10.85 -34.54
C ASP A 191 -10.47 -9.38 -34.90
N ILE A 192 -9.39 -8.62 -35.07
CA ILE A 192 -9.42 -7.22 -35.47
C ILE A 192 -10.19 -7.03 -36.78
N LYS A 193 -10.16 -7.99 -37.72
CA LYS A 193 -10.89 -7.89 -38.99
C LYS A 193 -12.39 -7.86 -38.73
N THR A 194 -12.87 -8.72 -37.84
CA THR A 194 -14.27 -8.76 -37.44
C THR A 194 -14.69 -7.50 -36.67
N ILE A 195 -13.81 -6.94 -35.84
CA ILE A 195 -14.08 -5.68 -35.10
C ILE A 195 -14.19 -4.48 -36.06
N LEU A 196 -13.27 -4.37 -37.01
CA LEU A 196 -13.28 -3.31 -38.03
C LEU A 196 -14.52 -3.41 -38.93
N ALA A 197 -14.86 -4.63 -39.38
CA ALA A 197 -16.05 -4.88 -40.18
C ALA A 197 -17.36 -4.50 -39.46
N LYS A 198 -17.48 -4.78 -38.15
CA LYS A 198 -18.62 -4.33 -37.33
C LYS A 198 -18.75 -2.81 -37.24
N LYS A 199 -17.64 -2.09 -37.36
CA LYS A 199 -17.59 -0.62 -37.39
C LYS A 199 -17.67 -0.04 -38.81
N GLY A 200 -17.81 -0.89 -39.83
CA GLY A 200 -17.88 -0.48 -41.23
C GLY A 200 -16.56 0.07 -41.78
N ILE A 201 -15.43 -0.29 -41.17
CA ILE A 201 -14.10 0.15 -41.55
C ILE A 201 -13.44 -0.95 -42.37
N ASP A 202 -13.02 -0.64 -43.60
CA ASP A 202 -12.24 -1.57 -44.41
C ASP A 202 -10.80 -1.67 -43.86
N ILE A 203 -10.18 -2.84 -44.00
CA ILE A 203 -8.84 -3.10 -43.47
C ILE A 203 -7.76 -2.23 -44.14
N GLU A 204 -8.04 -1.75 -45.34
CA GLU A 204 -7.19 -0.85 -46.10
C GLU A 204 -7.24 0.60 -45.57
N ASP A 205 -8.28 0.96 -44.81
CA ASP A 205 -8.50 2.30 -44.24
C ASP A 205 -8.08 2.43 -42.76
N THR A 206 -7.16 1.55 -42.33
CA THR A 206 -6.76 1.42 -40.91
C THR A 206 -6.00 2.62 -40.36
N GLU A 207 -5.61 3.59 -41.18
CA GLU A 207 -4.98 4.85 -40.75
C GLU A 207 -5.90 5.69 -39.85
N ASN A 208 -7.23 5.55 -40.02
CA ASN A 208 -8.21 6.27 -39.20
C ASN A 208 -8.63 5.51 -37.92
N PHE A 209 -8.11 4.31 -37.71
CA PHE A 209 -8.48 3.47 -36.58
C PHE A 209 -7.53 3.71 -35.41
N MET A 210 -8.03 4.34 -34.33
CA MET A 210 -7.20 4.67 -33.17
C MET A 210 -7.27 3.56 -32.12
N VAL A 211 -6.22 3.44 -31.30
CA VAL A 211 -6.21 2.49 -30.17
C VAL A 211 -7.38 2.73 -29.20
N ILE A 212 -7.88 3.97 -29.10
CA ILE A 212 -9.06 4.30 -28.29
C ILE A 212 -10.33 3.59 -28.78
N ASP A 213 -10.41 3.23 -30.05
CA ASP A 213 -11.57 2.56 -30.64
C ASP A 213 -11.69 1.09 -30.22
N LEU A 214 -10.63 0.54 -29.60
CA LEU A 214 -10.58 -0.80 -29.02
C LEU A 214 -10.94 -0.83 -27.52
N LEU A 215 -11.09 0.33 -26.86
CA LEU A 215 -11.42 0.41 -25.43
C LEU A 215 -12.69 -0.36 -25.03
N PRO A 216 -13.77 -0.40 -25.85
CA PRO A 216 -14.96 -1.18 -25.50
C PRO A 216 -14.76 -2.70 -25.56
N GLU A 217 -13.77 -3.16 -26.32
CA GLU A 217 -13.52 -4.58 -26.61
C GLU A 217 -12.40 -5.18 -25.74
N LEU A 218 -11.69 -4.33 -24.97
CA LEU A 218 -10.52 -4.71 -24.18
C LEU A 218 -10.73 -4.34 -22.72
N ASN A 219 -10.40 -5.27 -21.83
CA ASN A 219 -10.30 -4.95 -20.41
C ASN A 219 -9.02 -4.13 -20.11
N LYS A 220 -8.94 -3.56 -18.91
CA LYS A 220 -7.83 -2.69 -18.45
C LYS A 220 -6.45 -3.37 -18.60
N GLU A 221 -6.34 -4.67 -18.35
CA GLU A 221 -5.08 -5.41 -18.45
C GLU A 221 -4.67 -5.64 -19.91
N GLN A 222 -5.62 -6.02 -20.76
CA GLN A 222 -5.38 -6.22 -22.20
C GLN A 222 -4.96 -4.93 -22.90
N LEU A 223 -5.58 -3.80 -22.53
CA LEU A 223 -5.20 -2.48 -23.04
C LEU A 223 -3.77 -2.09 -22.63
N LYS A 224 -3.41 -2.34 -21.36
CA LYS A 224 -2.07 -2.07 -20.84
C LYS A 224 -1.01 -2.88 -21.61
N ASP A 225 -1.27 -4.16 -21.84
CA ASP A 225 -0.38 -5.02 -22.61
C ASP A 225 -0.23 -4.57 -24.08
N LEU A 226 -1.33 -4.16 -24.71
CA LEU A 226 -1.32 -3.64 -26.09
C LEU A 226 -0.45 -2.39 -26.20
N ILE A 227 -0.60 -1.44 -25.28
CA ILE A 227 0.19 -0.21 -25.24
C ILE A 227 1.67 -0.52 -25.02
N ILE A 228 2.00 -1.45 -24.11
CA ILE A 228 3.39 -1.87 -23.86
C ILE A 228 3.99 -2.53 -25.10
N LYS A 229 3.26 -3.40 -25.81
CA LYS A 229 3.72 -4.03 -27.06
C LYS A 229 3.96 -2.99 -28.16
N ALA A 230 3.00 -2.09 -28.38
CA ALA A 230 3.12 -1.05 -29.41
C ALA A 230 4.31 -0.13 -29.14
N THR A 231 4.49 0.30 -27.88
CA THR A 231 5.61 1.15 -27.48
C THR A 231 6.95 0.43 -27.60
N SER A 232 7.02 -0.86 -27.24
CA SER A 232 8.24 -1.66 -27.40
C SER A 232 8.63 -1.79 -28.88
N ARG A 233 7.65 -2.07 -29.76
CA ARG A 233 7.88 -2.19 -31.20
C ARG A 233 8.25 -0.88 -31.86
N LEU A 234 7.67 0.25 -31.42
CA LEU A 234 8.06 1.59 -31.86
C LEU A 234 9.48 1.96 -31.45
N ALA A 235 9.95 1.48 -30.31
CA ALA A 235 11.34 1.68 -29.87
C ALA A 235 12.35 0.82 -30.62
N GLU A 236 11.90 -0.21 -31.34
CA GLU A 236 12.71 -1.11 -32.17
C GLU A 236 12.68 -0.75 -33.68
N LEU A 237 11.92 0.27 -34.06
CA LEU A 237 11.87 0.86 -35.41
C LEU A 237 12.88 2.01 -35.56
#